data_AF-A0A0C1ZID8-F1
#
_entry.id   AF-A0A0C1ZID8-F1
#
_cell.length_a   1.000
_cell.length_b   1.000
_cell.length_c   1.000
_cell.angle_alpha   90.00
_cell.angle_beta   90.00
_cell.angle_gamma   90.00
#
_symmetry.space_group_name_H-M   'P 1'
#
loop_
_entity.id
_entity.type
_entity.pdbx_description
1 polymer ?
#
loop_
_entity_poly.entity_id
_entity_poly.type
_entity_poly.pdbx_seq_one_letter_code
_entity_poly.pdbx_strand_id
1 'polypeptide(L)'
;MQRISSIALTMTVLTAVACTSREDRMRQQMAFDSMTPDPDGKTADDVPKIPPHPTRDALEPVLSLLYAADSLPAVQEADDAVAEGQDFAITNPGVLAIVNIRSGTSKGEQAKAIIRGVAEADAFAVRNDAELYFPEQLNKIKYAFSPEERDLIRVVYGDLRLLDFFSSEGADAAIGALDGELKTAATELKDDYLARKDEIWDSWMGVKMYARRVVAYDQPFKPVLRNLRKTFEMKEPEPITWEAAHDPEFASWAKTINGDDTLFKMFNNLDKLREQEEFRGDTHARWAMQGSSLIPEGIKVKPEDELGFGIHREDLGGGYQEITFVFDKKLRGDALREAYLRSLIYRQVFSDFATLSAAGGDFEGGQVPDENDADYAYCASRMALDGAINDFADAQPLLAGLKSTETNEDKLVTVAVECVLDRIPKGINRGVEGDDARPPAMHTRTALFQMLARFTKVDVNLDNMKKDVEKSAEVEDAEAFLKAYDKKKRGR
;
A
#
# COMPACT_ATOMS: atom_id res chain seq x y z
N MET A 1 18.18 34.13 50.73
CA MET A 1 18.77 32.80 50.46
C MET A 1 17.78 31.74 50.89
N GLN A 2 17.36 30.97 49.89
CA GLN A 2 16.65 29.68 49.84
C GLN A 2 15.90 29.13 51.07
N ARG A 3 14.62 28.84 50.82
CA ARG A 3 13.81 27.88 51.55
C ARG A 3 13.01 27.02 50.56
N ILE A 4 13.02 25.71 50.84
CA ILE A 4 11.92 24.74 50.70
C ILE A 4 11.75 23.96 49.38
N SER A 5 11.58 22.64 49.59
CA SER A 5 10.88 21.60 48.82
C SER A 5 11.65 20.72 47.81
N SER A 6 11.79 19.45 48.23
CA SER A 6 11.32 18.22 47.55
C SER A 6 11.28 18.18 46.02
N ILE A 7 11.91 17.15 45.44
CA ILE A 7 11.30 16.21 44.49
C ILE A 7 12.19 14.96 44.46
N ALA A 8 11.59 13.83 44.86
CA ALA A 8 12.02 12.51 44.46
C ALA A 8 11.67 12.34 42.97
N LEU A 9 12.61 11.89 42.15
CA LEU A 9 12.26 11.31 40.85
C LEU A 9 12.70 9.85 40.83
N THR A 10 11.64 9.05 40.81
CA THR A 10 11.52 7.61 40.86
C THR A 10 12.10 6.96 39.60
N MET A 11 12.62 5.74 39.77
CA MET A 11 12.79 4.77 38.70
C MET A 11 11.58 4.78 37.75
N THR A 12 11.82 4.96 36.45
CA THR A 12 10.86 4.52 35.44
C THR A 12 11.50 3.41 34.63
N VAL A 13 10.96 2.24 34.93
CA VAL A 13 11.03 0.95 34.26
C VAL A 13 11.05 1.09 32.74
N LEU A 14 12.09 0.52 32.10
CA LEU A 14 11.98 0.03 30.72
C LEU A 14 11.03 -1.17 30.75
N THR A 15 9.82 -1.00 30.20
CA THR A 15 8.89 -2.11 29.95
C THR A 15 8.43 -2.07 28.50
N ALA A 16 8.74 -3.18 27.82
CA ALA A 16 7.90 -3.88 26.85
C ALA A 16 7.31 -3.06 25.69
N VAL A 17 7.96 -3.16 24.53
CA VAL A 17 7.28 -3.05 23.23
C VAL A 17 6.44 -4.32 23.07
N ALA A 18 5.23 -4.31 23.62
CA ALA A 18 4.26 -5.39 23.52
C ALA A 18 3.21 -5.08 22.45
N CYS A 19 2.88 -6.10 21.66
CA CYS A 19 1.80 -6.16 20.69
C CYS A 19 0.51 -5.51 21.21
N THR A 20 -0.10 -4.62 20.42
CA THR A 20 -1.41 -4.04 20.78
C THR A 20 -2.51 -5.06 20.50
N SER A 21 -3.25 -5.43 21.54
CA SER A 21 -4.38 -6.35 21.42
C SER A 21 -5.58 -5.65 20.76
N ARG A 22 -6.53 -6.43 20.23
CA ARG A 22 -7.80 -5.93 19.65
C ARG A 22 -8.61 -5.10 20.66
N GLU A 23 -8.45 -5.37 21.95
CA GLU A 23 -9.03 -4.58 23.04
C GLU A 23 -8.34 -3.23 23.21
N ASP A 24 -7.03 -3.12 23.02
CA ASP A 24 -6.32 -1.84 23.05
C ASP A 24 -6.69 -0.95 21.86
N ARG A 25 -6.92 -1.55 20.68
CA ARG A 25 -7.43 -0.81 19.51
C ARG A 25 -8.86 -0.32 19.72
N MET A 26 -9.74 -1.13 20.30
CA MET A 26 -11.09 -0.68 20.66
C MET A 26 -11.09 0.33 21.80
N ARG A 27 -10.20 0.21 22.79
CA ARG A 27 -10.04 1.21 23.86
C ARG A 27 -9.46 2.51 23.33
N GLN A 28 -8.53 2.47 22.36
CA GLN A 28 -8.04 3.66 21.67
C GLN A 28 -9.15 4.34 20.86
N GLN A 29 -9.98 3.55 20.17
CA GLN A 29 -11.09 4.06 19.37
C GLN A 29 -12.22 4.62 20.25
N MET A 30 -12.57 3.94 21.34
CA MET A 30 -13.52 4.46 22.34
C MET A 30 -12.96 5.64 23.14
N ALA A 31 -11.65 5.71 23.39
CA ALA A 31 -11.00 6.89 23.99
C ALA A 31 -11.01 8.08 23.03
N PHE A 32 -10.92 7.83 21.71
CA PHE A 32 -11.09 8.85 20.67
C PHE A 32 -12.53 9.36 20.59
N ASP A 33 -13.51 8.45 20.61
CA ASP A 33 -14.93 8.78 20.54
C ASP A 33 -15.47 9.40 21.85
N SER A 34 -14.75 9.24 22.96
CA SER A 34 -15.10 9.79 24.28
C SER A 34 -14.20 10.95 24.72
N MET A 35 -13.30 11.43 23.87
CA MET A 35 -12.59 12.69 24.11
C MET A 35 -13.60 13.83 24.16
N THR A 36 -13.97 14.24 25.37
CA THR A 36 -14.41 15.61 25.62
C THR A 36 -13.39 16.56 24.98
N PRO A 37 -13.85 17.63 24.28
CA PRO A 37 -12.96 18.57 23.63
C PRO A 37 -11.88 19.00 24.60
N ASP A 38 -10.62 18.90 24.16
CA ASP A 38 -9.48 19.41 24.91
C ASP A 38 -9.80 20.86 25.34
N PRO A 39 -9.76 21.20 26.64
CA PRO A 39 -9.97 22.58 27.08
C PRO A 39 -8.90 23.54 26.54
N ASP A 40 -7.78 23.02 26.02
CA ASP A 40 -6.75 23.75 25.26
C ASP A 40 -6.87 23.51 23.73
N GLY A 41 -7.99 22.97 23.28
CA GLY A 41 -8.32 22.69 21.89
C GLY A 41 -8.32 23.97 21.07
N LYS A 42 -7.24 24.16 20.33
CA LYS A 42 -7.05 25.27 19.39
C LYS A 42 -8.31 25.47 18.55
N THR A 43 -8.94 26.64 18.65
CA THR A 43 -10.13 26.95 17.87
C THR A 43 -9.73 27.24 16.42
N ALA A 44 -10.71 27.40 15.52
CA ALA A 44 -10.43 27.85 14.14
C ALA A 44 -9.63 29.17 14.08
N ASP A 45 -9.55 29.93 15.18
CA ASP A 45 -8.77 31.16 15.32
C ASP A 45 -7.26 30.93 15.54
N ASP A 46 -6.81 29.69 15.82
CA ASP A 46 -5.42 29.33 16.07
C ASP A 46 -4.65 28.85 14.83
N VAL A 47 -5.27 28.92 13.64
CA VAL A 47 -4.57 28.74 12.37
C VAL A 47 -3.58 29.90 12.21
N PRO A 48 -2.27 29.65 12.02
CA PRO A 48 -1.29 30.71 11.82
C PRO A 48 -1.73 31.62 10.66
N LYS A 49 -1.99 32.89 10.96
CA LYS A 49 -2.30 33.90 9.94
C LYS A 49 -1.01 34.25 9.20
N ILE A 50 -0.69 33.45 8.19
CA ILE A 50 0.44 33.71 7.29
C ILE A 50 0.07 34.94 6.46
N PRO A 51 0.93 35.98 6.39
CA PRO A 51 0.66 37.15 5.59
C PRO A 51 0.54 36.78 4.10
N PRO A 52 -0.30 37.50 3.32
CA PRO A 52 -0.40 37.25 1.89
C PRO A 52 0.96 37.43 1.20
N HIS A 53 1.31 36.50 0.32
CA HIS A 53 2.55 36.55 -0.44
C HIS A 53 2.27 37.21 -1.81
N PRO A 54 2.93 38.34 -2.16
CA PRO A 54 2.57 39.13 -3.34
C PRO A 54 2.68 38.35 -4.65
N THR A 55 3.68 37.46 -4.78
CA THR A 55 3.83 36.59 -5.97
C THR A 55 2.71 35.54 -6.06
N ARG A 56 2.22 35.03 -4.92
CA ARG A 56 1.14 34.04 -4.87
C ARG A 56 -0.16 34.68 -5.30
N ASP A 57 -0.46 35.88 -4.80
CA ASP A 57 -1.68 36.60 -5.15
C ASP A 57 -1.66 37.06 -6.62
N ALA A 58 -0.50 37.47 -7.14
CA ALA A 58 -0.36 37.79 -8.56
C ALA A 58 -0.50 36.56 -9.49
N LEU A 59 -0.28 35.34 -8.97
CA LEU A 59 -0.46 34.08 -9.70
C LEU A 59 -1.87 33.49 -9.57
N GLU A 60 -2.79 34.12 -8.84
CA GLU A 60 -4.16 33.64 -8.62
C GLU A 60 -4.86 33.15 -9.92
N PRO A 61 -4.76 33.83 -11.08
CA PRO A 61 -5.41 33.36 -12.31
C PRO A 61 -5.00 31.94 -12.72
N VAL A 62 -3.76 31.53 -12.42
CA VAL A 62 -3.24 30.18 -12.68
C VAL A 62 -3.53 29.26 -11.49
N LEU A 63 -3.24 29.70 -10.27
CA LEU A 63 -3.32 28.83 -9.08
C LEU A 63 -4.75 28.37 -8.78
N SER A 64 -5.74 29.24 -9.01
CA SER A 64 -7.17 28.92 -8.80
C SER A 64 -7.70 27.82 -9.72
N LEU A 65 -7.04 27.59 -10.86
CA LEU A 65 -7.36 26.50 -11.78
C LEU A 65 -6.59 25.22 -11.46
N LEU A 66 -5.49 25.31 -10.70
CA LEU A 66 -4.69 24.18 -10.27
C LEU A 66 -5.23 23.54 -8.99
N TYR A 67 -5.64 24.35 -8.01
CA TYR A 67 -6.03 23.89 -6.68
C TYR A 67 -7.55 23.78 -6.52
N ALA A 68 -8.03 22.62 -6.07
CA ALA A 68 -9.45 22.31 -6.03
C ALA A 68 -10.21 22.87 -4.80
N ALA A 69 -9.51 23.25 -3.72
CA ALA A 69 -10.17 23.73 -2.51
C ALA A 69 -10.52 25.24 -2.58
N ASP A 70 -11.46 25.66 -1.73
CA ASP A 70 -12.02 27.02 -1.74
C ASP A 70 -10.97 28.13 -1.48
N SER A 71 -9.84 27.80 -0.84
CA SER A 71 -8.75 28.74 -0.57
C SER A 71 -7.41 28.21 -1.03
N LEU A 72 -6.67 29.04 -1.77
CA LEU A 72 -5.31 28.71 -2.21
C LEU A 72 -4.37 28.49 -1.01
N PRO A 73 -3.39 27.57 -1.12
CA PRO A 73 -2.37 27.38 -0.10
C PRO A 73 -1.65 28.68 0.28
N ALA A 74 -1.21 28.76 1.53
CA ALA A 74 -0.36 29.86 1.98
C ALA A 74 1.05 29.68 1.41
N VAL A 75 1.75 30.79 1.16
CA VAL A 75 3.14 30.79 0.71
C VAL A 75 3.96 31.59 1.69
N GLN A 76 5.13 31.07 2.07
CA GLN A 76 6.08 31.80 2.91
C GLN A 76 7.52 31.54 2.45
N GLU A 77 8.38 32.54 2.62
CA GLU A 77 9.82 32.39 2.43
C GLU A 77 10.41 31.75 3.70
N ALA A 78 10.97 30.54 3.59
CA ALA A 78 11.52 29.80 4.71
C ALA A 78 12.67 28.88 4.26
N ASP A 79 13.88 29.43 4.21
CA ASP A 79 15.07 28.73 3.68
C ASP A 79 15.37 27.43 4.43
N ASP A 80 15.22 27.42 5.76
CA ASP A 80 15.49 26.25 6.60
C ASP A 80 14.50 25.09 6.34
N ALA A 81 13.35 25.38 5.73
CA ALA A 81 12.33 24.38 5.40
C ALA A 81 12.55 23.75 4.00
N VAL A 82 13.38 24.35 3.15
CA VAL A 82 13.63 23.89 1.77
C VAL A 82 14.99 23.20 1.70
N ALA A 83 15.00 21.89 1.46
CA ALA A 83 16.23 21.11 1.39
C ALA A 83 17.17 21.60 0.28
N GLU A 84 18.48 21.41 0.44
CA GLU A 84 19.49 21.81 -0.56
C GLU A 84 19.19 21.17 -1.92
N GLY A 85 19.20 21.97 -2.99
CA GLY A 85 18.86 21.53 -4.35
C GLY A 85 17.36 21.52 -4.69
N GLN A 86 16.46 21.84 -3.75
CA GLN A 86 15.02 21.98 -4.02
C GLN A 86 14.59 23.46 -4.13
N ASP A 87 13.53 23.71 -4.90
CA ASP A 87 12.98 25.05 -5.12
C ASP A 87 11.88 25.41 -4.10
N PHE A 88 11.20 24.40 -3.55
CA PHE A 88 10.14 24.55 -2.56
C PHE A 88 10.03 23.33 -1.64
N ALA A 89 9.27 23.47 -0.55
CA ALA A 89 8.85 22.37 0.31
C ALA A 89 7.42 22.59 0.81
N ILE A 90 6.64 21.52 0.92
CA ILE A 90 5.25 21.59 1.42
C ILE A 90 5.21 21.13 2.86
N THR A 91 4.76 22.00 3.75
CA THR A 91 4.43 21.62 5.12
C THR A 91 2.92 21.40 5.26
N ASN A 92 2.53 20.40 6.05
CA ASN A 92 1.14 20.03 6.33
C ASN A 92 0.30 19.77 5.06
N PRO A 93 0.62 18.74 4.25
CA PRO A 93 -0.18 18.39 3.07
C PRO A 93 -1.67 18.25 3.42
N GLY A 94 -2.54 18.98 2.71
CA GLY A 94 -3.99 18.99 2.92
C GLY A 94 -4.55 20.37 3.28
N VAL A 95 -5.46 20.41 4.27
CA VAL A 95 -6.31 21.57 4.63
C VAL A 95 -5.52 22.86 4.93
N LEU A 96 -4.28 22.71 5.39
CA LEU A 96 -3.40 23.80 5.81
C LEU A 96 -2.04 23.69 5.12
N ALA A 97 -2.03 23.28 3.86
CA ALA A 97 -0.80 23.23 3.08
C ALA A 97 -0.14 24.61 3.03
N ILE A 98 1.14 24.63 3.37
CA ILE A 98 1.99 25.81 3.26
C ILE A 98 3.11 25.47 2.30
N VAL A 99 3.23 26.26 1.23
CA VAL A 99 4.31 26.17 0.26
C VAL A 99 5.44 27.08 0.73
N ASN A 100 6.53 26.46 1.19
CA ASN A 100 7.75 27.15 1.59
C ASN A 100 8.63 27.32 0.37
N ILE A 101 9.11 28.53 0.12
CA ILE A 101 10.05 28.85 -0.98
C ILE A 101 11.34 29.46 -0.40
N ARG A 102 12.41 29.44 -1.19
CA ARG A 102 13.66 30.10 -0.80
C ARG A 102 13.56 31.62 -0.90
N SER A 103 14.13 32.31 0.09
CA SER A 103 14.28 33.75 0.09
C SER A 103 15.35 34.19 -0.92
N GLY A 104 15.24 35.43 -1.42
CA GLY A 104 16.25 36.03 -2.30
C GLY A 104 16.32 35.47 -3.72
N THR A 105 15.41 34.58 -4.11
CA THR A 105 15.25 34.09 -5.49
C THR A 105 14.58 35.13 -6.40
N SER A 106 14.78 35.02 -7.71
CA SER A 106 14.11 35.91 -8.67
C SER A 106 12.58 35.71 -8.64
N LYS A 107 11.79 36.74 -9.02
CA LYS A 107 10.32 36.59 -9.05
C LYS A 107 9.88 35.49 -10.00
N GLY A 108 10.61 35.26 -11.10
CA GLY A 108 10.38 34.14 -12.01
C GLY A 108 10.59 32.79 -11.33
N GLU A 109 11.69 32.60 -10.60
CA GLU A 109 11.96 31.36 -9.85
C GLU A 109 10.94 31.12 -8.74
N GLN A 110 10.60 32.17 -7.98
CA GLN A 110 9.53 32.11 -6.99
C GLN A 110 8.21 31.68 -7.64
N ALA A 111 7.89 32.22 -8.81
CA ALA A 111 6.67 31.86 -9.52
C ALA A 111 6.64 30.39 -9.90
N LYS A 112 7.75 29.84 -10.41
CA LYS A 112 7.84 28.42 -10.76
C LYS A 112 7.69 27.52 -9.52
N ALA A 113 8.36 27.87 -8.44
CA ALA A 113 8.30 27.15 -7.17
C ALA A 113 6.87 27.13 -6.59
N ILE A 114 6.17 28.26 -6.62
CA ILE A 114 4.78 28.37 -6.14
C ILE A 114 3.84 27.53 -7.01
N ILE A 115 3.95 27.61 -8.34
CA ILE A 115 3.10 26.82 -9.26
C ILE A 115 3.25 25.32 -9.00
N ARG A 116 4.50 24.83 -8.89
CA ARG A 116 4.79 23.42 -8.59
C ARG A 116 4.28 23.00 -7.21
N GLY A 117 4.57 23.81 -6.18
CA GLY A 117 4.15 23.52 -4.82
C GLY A 117 2.63 23.49 -4.64
N VAL A 118 1.89 24.36 -5.34
CA VAL A 118 0.42 24.35 -5.28
C VAL A 118 -0.16 23.12 -5.99
N ALA A 119 0.41 22.69 -7.12
CA ALA A 119 -0.03 21.48 -7.81
C ALA A 119 0.23 20.21 -6.98
N GLU A 120 1.39 20.09 -6.33
CA GLU A 120 1.67 19.00 -5.40
C GLU A 120 0.76 19.04 -4.17
N ALA A 121 0.45 20.23 -3.63
CA ALA A 121 -0.47 20.36 -2.51
C ALA A 121 -1.89 19.89 -2.86
N ASP A 122 -2.31 20.03 -4.12
CA ASP A 122 -3.63 19.60 -4.60
C ASP A 122 -3.85 18.08 -4.47
N ALA A 123 -2.78 17.27 -4.43
CA ALA A 123 -2.86 15.82 -4.23
C ALA A 123 -3.71 15.44 -3.00
N PHE A 124 -3.64 16.28 -1.97
CA PHE A 124 -4.29 16.08 -0.68
C PHE A 124 -5.32 17.17 -0.34
N ALA A 125 -5.66 18.02 -1.32
CA ALA A 125 -6.69 19.03 -1.16
C ALA A 125 -8.05 18.39 -0.86
N VAL A 126 -8.80 19.09 -0.01
CA VAL A 126 -10.13 18.66 0.39
C VAL A 126 -11.12 19.06 -0.69
N ARG A 127 -11.91 18.09 -1.14
CA ARG A 127 -12.90 18.28 -2.20
C ARG A 127 -14.30 18.13 -1.64
N ASN A 128 -15.15 19.09 -1.96
CA ASN A 128 -16.55 19.11 -1.50
C ASN A 128 -17.40 18.00 -2.14
N ASP A 129 -16.94 17.39 -3.23
CA ASP A 129 -17.61 16.32 -3.97
C ASP A 129 -16.98 14.92 -3.76
N ALA A 130 -16.08 14.76 -2.78
CA ALA A 130 -15.45 13.49 -2.50
C ALA A 130 -16.44 12.44 -1.95
N GLU A 131 -16.30 11.17 -2.39
CA GLU A 131 -17.16 10.06 -1.95
C GLU A 131 -16.93 9.65 -0.48
N LEU A 132 -15.74 9.91 0.08
CA LEU A 132 -15.39 9.61 1.47
C LEU A 132 -15.48 10.82 2.38
N TYR A 133 -15.81 10.59 3.65
CA TYR A 133 -15.83 11.65 4.66
C TYR A 133 -14.41 12.16 4.98
N PHE A 134 -14.30 13.46 5.24
CA PHE A 134 -13.06 14.24 5.34
C PHE A 134 -11.94 13.63 6.23
N PRO A 135 -12.20 13.19 7.48
CA PRO A 135 -11.17 12.61 8.34
C PRO A 135 -10.67 11.24 7.85
N GLU A 136 -11.48 10.49 7.12
CA GLU A 136 -11.09 9.17 6.59
C GLU A 136 -10.08 9.31 5.45
N GLN A 137 -10.23 10.35 4.62
CA GLN A 137 -9.25 10.69 3.59
C GLN A 137 -7.88 11.00 4.22
N LEU A 138 -7.86 11.90 5.20
CA LEU A 138 -6.63 12.32 5.89
C LEU A 138 -5.96 11.18 6.67
N ASN A 139 -6.73 10.35 7.38
CA ASN A 139 -6.19 9.23 8.14
C ASN A 139 -5.58 8.16 7.24
N LYS A 140 -6.20 7.85 6.09
CA LYS A 140 -5.66 6.88 5.16
C LYS A 140 -4.35 7.37 4.55
N ILE A 141 -4.29 8.63 4.12
CA ILE A 141 -3.05 9.25 3.61
C ILE A 141 -1.94 9.29 4.67
N LYS A 142 -2.29 9.51 5.94
CA LYS A 142 -1.30 9.63 7.03
C LYS A 142 -0.74 8.29 7.51
N TYR A 143 -1.55 7.23 7.50
CA TYR A 143 -1.19 5.95 8.13
C TYR A 143 -1.00 4.79 7.15
N ALA A 144 -1.37 4.94 5.87
CA ALA A 144 -1.23 3.87 4.89
C ALA A 144 0.15 3.83 4.20
N PHE A 145 1.01 4.82 4.42
CA PHE A 145 2.30 4.96 3.73
C PHE A 145 3.44 5.20 4.71
N SER A 146 4.65 4.76 4.34
CA SER A 146 5.87 5.39 4.83
C SER A 146 5.94 6.86 4.34
N PRO A 147 6.66 7.75 5.05
CA PRO A 147 6.87 9.14 4.60
C PRO A 147 7.38 9.24 3.16
N GLU A 148 8.27 8.34 2.76
CA GLU A 148 8.94 8.31 1.46
C GLU A 148 7.95 7.99 0.32
N GLU A 149 7.11 6.96 0.49
CA GLU A 149 6.10 6.58 -0.51
C GLU A 149 5.03 7.66 -0.68
N ARG A 150 4.63 8.30 0.42
CA ARG A 150 3.65 9.39 0.41
C ARG A 150 4.19 10.59 -0.39
N ASP A 151 5.45 10.93 -0.17
CA ASP A 151 6.07 12.06 -0.86
C ASP A 151 6.26 11.74 -2.35
N LEU A 152 6.63 10.50 -2.71
CA LEU A 152 6.70 10.06 -4.10
C LEU A 152 5.35 10.19 -4.83
N ILE A 153 4.26 9.69 -4.24
CA ILE A 153 2.91 9.78 -4.82
C ILE A 153 2.48 11.24 -4.99
N ARG A 154 2.81 12.10 -4.02
CA ARG A 154 2.51 13.54 -4.08
C ARG A 154 3.18 14.22 -5.27
N VAL A 155 4.47 13.98 -5.45
CA VAL A 155 5.28 14.57 -6.52
C VAL A 155 4.72 14.17 -7.89
N VAL A 156 4.49 12.87 -8.09
CA VAL A 156 3.94 12.35 -9.36
C VAL A 156 2.55 12.91 -9.66
N TYR A 157 1.70 13.06 -8.64
CA TYR A 157 0.40 13.73 -8.83
C TYR A 157 0.56 15.18 -9.28
N GLY A 158 1.44 15.94 -8.63
CA GLY A 158 1.71 17.33 -8.98
C GLY A 158 2.12 17.46 -10.45
N ASP A 159 2.97 16.56 -10.93
CA ASP A 159 3.41 16.56 -12.32
C ASP A 159 2.28 16.23 -13.31
N LEU A 160 1.46 15.21 -13.02
CA LEU A 160 0.28 14.90 -13.82
C LEU A 160 -0.71 16.08 -13.85
N ARG A 161 -0.91 16.74 -12.71
CA ARG A 161 -1.84 17.85 -12.56
C ARG A 161 -1.40 19.06 -13.38
N LEU A 162 -0.11 19.38 -13.36
CA LEU A 162 0.47 20.44 -14.18
C LEU A 162 0.39 20.11 -15.67
N LEU A 163 0.72 18.87 -16.05
CA LEU A 163 0.60 18.42 -17.44
C LEU A 163 -0.85 18.54 -17.95
N ASP A 164 -1.84 18.11 -17.16
CA ASP A 164 -3.26 18.22 -17.49
C ASP A 164 -3.66 19.68 -17.68
N PHE A 165 -3.34 20.53 -16.70
CA PHE A 165 -3.62 21.96 -16.76
C PHE A 165 -3.00 22.61 -18.00
N PHE A 166 -1.69 22.46 -18.21
CA PHE A 166 -0.96 23.09 -19.31
C PHE A 166 -1.38 22.59 -20.69
N SER A 167 -1.98 21.40 -20.77
CA SER A 167 -2.58 20.85 -21.98
C SER A 167 -4.00 21.37 -22.27
N SER A 168 -4.62 22.09 -21.33
CA SER A 168 -6.00 22.58 -21.44
C SER A 168 -6.10 23.95 -22.11
N GLU A 169 -7.24 24.23 -22.75
CA GLU A 169 -7.55 25.55 -23.31
C GLU A 169 -7.59 26.66 -22.24
N GLY A 170 -7.89 26.30 -20.97
CA GLY A 170 -7.93 27.23 -19.85
C GLY A 170 -6.56 27.78 -19.44
N ALA A 171 -5.48 27.02 -19.68
CA ALA A 171 -4.14 27.44 -19.29
C ALA A 171 -3.65 28.66 -20.08
N ASP A 172 -3.93 28.74 -21.38
CA ASP A 172 -3.50 29.87 -22.20
C ASP A 172 -4.17 31.18 -21.78
N ALA A 173 -5.46 31.12 -21.42
CA ALA A 173 -6.17 32.28 -20.90
C ALA A 173 -5.62 32.72 -19.53
N ALA A 174 -5.37 31.76 -18.63
CA ALA A 174 -4.84 32.03 -17.29
C ALA A 174 -3.42 32.61 -17.32
N ILE A 175 -2.52 32.02 -18.11
CA ILE A 175 -1.16 32.53 -18.33
C ILE A 175 -1.21 33.90 -19.03
N GLY A 176 -2.15 34.07 -19.96
CA GLY A 176 -2.38 35.32 -20.66
C GLY A 176 -2.74 36.50 -19.75
N ALA A 177 -3.41 36.22 -18.62
CA ALA A 177 -3.80 37.19 -17.59
C ALA A 177 -2.67 37.57 -16.62
N LEU A 178 -1.53 36.88 -16.67
CA LEU A 178 -0.33 37.25 -15.92
C LEU A 178 0.49 38.31 -16.67
N ASP A 179 1.30 39.06 -15.94
CA ASP A 179 2.18 40.09 -16.49
C ASP A 179 3.67 39.81 -16.25
N GLY A 180 4.51 40.34 -17.14
CA GLY A 180 5.97 40.40 -16.99
C GLY A 180 6.65 39.05 -16.72
N GLU A 181 7.46 39.00 -15.66
CA GLU A 181 8.24 37.81 -15.28
C GLU A 181 7.36 36.62 -14.89
N LEU A 182 6.15 36.85 -14.35
CA LEU A 182 5.24 35.77 -13.95
C LEU A 182 4.70 35.03 -15.18
N LYS A 183 4.29 35.78 -16.20
CA LYS A 183 3.85 35.22 -17.48
C LYS A 183 4.97 34.44 -18.15
N THR A 184 6.19 34.99 -18.14
CA THR A 184 7.37 34.34 -18.71
C THR A 184 7.65 33.01 -18.00
N ALA A 185 7.69 33.03 -16.67
CA ALA A 185 7.92 31.83 -15.86
C ALA A 185 6.85 30.74 -16.06
N ALA A 186 5.56 31.12 -16.11
CA ALA A 186 4.47 30.18 -16.34
C ALA A 186 4.49 29.60 -17.77
N THR A 187 4.90 30.40 -18.77
CA THR A 187 5.07 29.92 -20.16
C THR A 187 6.24 28.94 -20.26
N GLU A 188 7.37 29.24 -19.63
CA GLU A 188 8.52 28.32 -19.58
C GLU A 188 8.16 27.00 -18.90
N LEU A 189 7.37 27.02 -17.82
CA LEU A 189 6.87 25.80 -17.20
C LEU A 189 5.93 25.03 -18.13
N LYS A 190 5.01 25.72 -18.81
CA LYS A 190 4.12 25.08 -19.79
C LYS A 190 4.94 24.31 -20.83
N ASP A 191 5.95 24.95 -21.40
CA ASP A 191 6.78 24.35 -22.44
C ASP A 191 7.59 23.15 -21.92
N ASP A 192 8.17 23.25 -20.71
CA ASP A 192 8.90 22.16 -20.05
C ASP A 192 8.01 20.92 -19.81
N TYR A 193 6.83 21.14 -19.21
CA TYR A 193 5.91 20.04 -18.90
C TYR A 193 5.37 19.36 -20.15
N LEU A 194 5.01 20.13 -21.18
CA LEU A 194 4.54 19.54 -22.45
C LEU A 194 5.64 18.77 -23.18
N ALA A 195 6.89 19.20 -23.08
CA ALA A 195 8.03 18.48 -23.65
C ALA A 195 8.33 17.16 -22.91
N ARG A 196 8.06 17.10 -21.60
CA ARG A 196 8.31 15.95 -20.72
C ARG A 196 7.09 15.03 -20.52
N LYS A 197 6.06 15.16 -21.35
CA LYS A 197 4.79 14.41 -21.19
C LYS A 197 4.96 12.89 -21.06
N ASP A 198 5.89 12.29 -21.81
CA ASP A 198 6.11 10.85 -21.83
C ASP A 198 6.83 10.43 -20.53
N GLU A 199 7.86 11.18 -20.10
CA GLU A 199 8.56 10.97 -18.82
C GLU A 199 7.63 11.09 -17.61
N ILE A 200 6.72 12.07 -17.61
CA ILE A 200 5.73 12.26 -16.56
C ILE A 200 4.74 11.09 -16.55
N TRP A 201 4.33 10.63 -17.73
CA TRP A 201 3.44 9.48 -17.85
C TRP A 201 4.11 8.19 -17.36
N ASP A 202 5.37 7.98 -17.72
CA ASP A 202 6.18 6.86 -17.23
C ASP A 202 6.36 6.91 -15.72
N SER A 203 6.52 8.11 -15.14
CA SER A 203 6.60 8.32 -13.68
C SER A 203 5.26 8.08 -12.97
N TRP A 204 4.12 8.27 -13.65
CA TRP A 204 2.80 7.89 -13.15
C TRP A 204 2.59 6.39 -13.19
N MET A 205 2.87 5.76 -14.34
CA MET A 205 2.91 4.30 -14.44
C MET A 205 3.83 3.73 -13.34
N GLY A 206 4.91 4.49 -13.07
CA GLY A 206 5.83 4.55 -11.91
C GLY A 206 5.31 4.13 -10.54
N VAL A 207 4.09 4.53 -10.22
CA VAL A 207 3.55 4.47 -8.85
C VAL A 207 2.10 4.02 -8.83
N LYS A 208 1.52 3.74 -10.00
CA LYS A 208 0.09 3.54 -10.20
C LYS A 208 -0.48 2.37 -9.40
N MET A 209 0.27 1.28 -9.20
CA MET A 209 -0.23 0.15 -8.38
C MET A 209 -0.20 0.45 -6.88
N TYR A 210 0.84 1.14 -6.39
CA TYR A 210 0.90 1.68 -5.03
C TYR A 210 -0.25 2.68 -4.79
N ALA A 211 -0.45 3.58 -5.74
CA ALA A 211 -1.56 4.53 -5.75
C ALA A 211 -2.92 3.79 -5.83
N ARG A 212 -3.13 2.81 -6.70
CA ARG A 212 -4.44 2.12 -6.87
C ARG A 212 -4.89 1.29 -5.67
N ARG A 213 -3.97 0.59 -4.99
CA ARG A 213 -4.33 -0.23 -3.80
C ARG A 213 -4.75 0.60 -2.59
N VAL A 214 -4.29 1.84 -2.49
CA VAL A 214 -4.53 2.71 -1.32
C VAL A 214 -5.44 3.89 -1.66
N VAL A 215 -5.40 4.42 -2.88
CA VAL A 215 -6.35 5.38 -3.48
C VAL A 215 -7.56 4.64 -4.07
N ALA A 216 -8.07 3.66 -3.32
CA ALA A 216 -9.47 3.30 -3.43
C ALA A 216 -10.27 4.59 -3.15
N TYR A 217 -11.00 5.06 -4.17
CA TYR A 217 -11.63 6.38 -4.36
C TYR A 217 -10.71 7.37 -5.08
N ASP A 218 -10.80 7.25 -6.41
CA ASP A 218 -10.01 7.78 -7.52
C ASP A 218 -10.00 9.33 -7.64
N GLN A 219 -10.21 10.08 -6.55
CA GLN A 219 -10.14 11.54 -6.54
C GLN A 219 -8.92 11.96 -5.71
N PRO A 220 -7.94 12.69 -6.29
CA PRO A 220 -8.05 13.47 -7.54
C PRO A 220 -7.59 12.84 -8.87
N PHE A 221 -7.01 11.64 -8.86
CA PHE A 221 -6.29 11.14 -10.03
C PHE A 221 -7.20 10.91 -11.25
N LYS A 222 -8.43 10.42 -11.08
CA LYS A 222 -9.34 10.05 -12.17
C LYS A 222 -9.60 11.15 -13.19
N PRO A 223 -10.04 12.37 -12.80
CA PRO A 223 -10.29 13.43 -13.77
C PRO A 223 -9.02 13.83 -14.52
N VAL A 224 -7.89 13.94 -13.83
CA VAL A 224 -6.58 14.28 -14.42
C VAL A 224 -6.17 13.22 -15.45
N LEU A 225 -6.17 11.95 -15.06
CA LEU A 225 -5.80 10.83 -15.94
C LEU A 225 -6.75 10.69 -17.13
N ARG A 226 -8.06 10.87 -16.92
CA ARG A 226 -9.05 10.83 -17.99
C ARG A 226 -8.78 11.90 -19.05
N ASN A 227 -8.47 13.12 -18.62
CA ASN A 227 -8.18 14.22 -19.53
C ASN A 227 -6.86 13.98 -20.28
N LEU A 228 -5.79 13.61 -19.58
CA LEU A 228 -4.49 13.31 -20.18
C LEU A 228 -4.58 12.23 -21.26
N ARG A 229 -5.31 11.14 -21.00
CA ARG A 229 -5.57 10.09 -22.00
C ARG A 229 -6.29 10.62 -23.23
N LYS A 230 -7.26 11.51 -23.04
CA LYS A 230 -8.00 12.14 -24.15
C LYS A 230 -7.11 13.10 -24.96
N THR A 231 -6.28 13.89 -24.29
CA THR A 231 -5.48 14.94 -24.91
C THR A 231 -4.24 14.40 -25.63
N PHE A 232 -3.57 13.42 -25.05
CA PHE A 232 -2.29 12.92 -25.56
C PHE A 232 -2.37 11.53 -26.21
N GLU A 233 -3.57 10.93 -26.29
CA GLU A 233 -3.78 9.55 -26.74
C GLU A 233 -2.87 8.53 -26.01
N MET A 234 -2.48 8.82 -24.77
CA MET A 234 -1.66 7.93 -23.95
C MET A 234 -2.44 6.62 -23.74
N LYS A 235 -1.95 5.54 -24.34
CA LYS A 235 -2.55 4.21 -24.24
C LYS A 235 -1.93 3.48 -23.07
N GLU A 236 -2.76 3.09 -22.12
CA GLU A 236 -2.38 2.01 -21.22
C GLU A 236 -2.29 0.72 -22.04
N PRO A 237 -1.44 -0.25 -21.66
CA PRO A 237 -1.50 -1.59 -22.22
C PRO A 237 -2.95 -2.09 -22.21
N GLU A 238 -3.36 -2.75 -23.30
CA GLU A 238 -4.72 -3.27 -23.41
C GLU A 238 -4.98 -4.22 -22.23
N PRO A 239 -6.08 -4.02 -21.47
CA PRO A 239 -6.38 -4.84 -20.32
C PRO A 239 -6.43 -6.33 -20.68
N ILE A 240 -5.80 -7.16 -19.85
CA ILE A 240 -5.83 -8.62 -20.02
C ILE A 240 -6.96 -9.16 -19.14
N THR A 241 -8.14 -9.37 -19.71
CA THR A 241 -9.25 -9.93 -18.93
C THR A 241 -8.92 -11.33 -18.40
N TRP A 242 -9.57 -11.74 -17.32
CA TRP A 242 -9.38 -13.07 -16.75
C TRP A 242 -9.61 -14.20 -17.77
N GLU A 243 -10.61 -14.06 -18.63
CA GLU A 243 -10.87 -15.02 -19.69
C GLU A 243 -9.77 -15.04 -20.77
N ALA A 244 -9.20 -13.88 -21.12
CA ALA A 244 -8.17 -13.76 -22.14
C ALA A 244 -6.76 -14.11 -21.62
N ALA A 245 -6.57 -14.11 -20.30
CA ALA A 245 -5.30 -14.40 -19.64
C ALA A 245 -4.88 -15.88 -19.71
N HIS A 246 -5.78 -16.79 -20.09
CA HIS A 246 -5.59 -18.22 -19.93
C HIS A 246 -5.61 -18.96 -21.27
N ASP A 247 -4.62 -19.82 -21.49
CA ASP A 247 -4.66 -20.79 -22.58
C ASP A 247 -5.84 -21.78 -22.44
N PRO A 248 -6.25 -22.43 -23.56
CA PRO A 248 -7.39 -23.35 -23.57
C PRO A 248 -7.31 -24.48 -22.55
N GLU A 249 -6.11 -24.96 -22.24
CA GLU A 249 -5.83 -26.00 -21.25
C GLU A 249 -6.31 -25.63 -19.85
N PHE A 250 -6.29 -24.34 -19.49
CA PHE A 250 -6.68 -23.82 -18.18
C PHE A 250 -8.11 -23.29 -18.15
N ALA A 251 -8.71 -23.03 -19.32
CA ALA A 251 -9.97 -22.28 -19.44
C ALA A 251 -11.12 -22.86 -18.59
N SER A 252 -11.21 -24.19 -18.46
CA SER A 252 -12.25 -24.81 -17.63
C SER A 252 -12.07 -24.53 -16.14
N TRP A 253 -10.84 -24.62 -15.63
CA TRP A 253 -10.51 -24.32 -14.23
C TRP A 253 -10.63 -22.82 -13.94
N ALA A 254 -10.11 -21.98 -14.84
CA ALA A 254 -10.23 -20.53 -14.76
C ALA A 254 -11.70 -20.10 -14.68
N LYS A 255 -12.58 -20.73 -15.46
CA LYS A 255 -14.03 -20.49 -15.41
C LYS A 255 -14.66 -20.93 -14.09
N THR A 256 -14.26 -22.09 -13.55
CA THR A 256 -14.74 -22.55 -12.24
C THR A 256 -14.35 -21.57 -11.14
N ILE A 257 -13.10 -21.09 -11.14
CA ILE A 257 -12.63 -20.09 -10.16
C ILE A 257 -13.37 -18.77 -10.34
N ASN A 258 -13.57 -18.30 -11.56
CA ASN A 258 -14.28 -17.04 -11.81
C ASN A 258 -15.76 -17.08 -11.39
N GLY A 259 -16.39 -18.26 -11.49
CA GLY A 259 -17.80 -18.47 -11.15
C GLY A 259 -18.10 -18.65 -9.66
N ASP A 260 -17.09 -18.67 -8.79
CA ASP A 260 -17.22 -18.82 -7.34
C ASP A 260 -16.36 -17.77 -6.64
N ASP A 261 -17.00 -16.73 -6.08
CA ASP A 261 -16.31 -15.62 -5.40
C ASP A 261 -15.47 -16.08 -4.19
N THR A 262 -15.83 -17.20 -3.55
CA THR A 262 -15.06 -17.75 -2.43
C THR A 262 -13.75 -18.36 -2.93
N LEU A 263 -13.82 -19.15 -4.01
CA LEU A 263 -12.62 -19.69 -4.66
C LEU A 263 -11.77 -18.59 -5.28
N PHE A 264 -12.41 -17.61 -5.94
CA PHE A 264 -11.71 -16.47 -6.53
C PHE A 264 -10.94 -15.70 -5.46
N LYS A 265 -11.58 -15.39 -4.34
CA LYS A 265 -10.96 -14.75 -3.18
C LYS A 265 -9.83 -15.59 -2.60
N MET A 266 -10.03 -16.91 -2.43
CA MET A 266 -9.02 -17.81 -1.87
C MET A 266 -7.74 -17.81 -2.71
N PHE A 267 -7.84 -17.95 -4.03
CA PHE A 267 -6.67 -18.07 -4.91
C PHE A 267 -6.05 -16.73 -5.34
N ASN A 268 -6.78 -15.61 -5.25
CA ASN A 268 -6.28 -14.29 -5.67
C ASN A 268 -6.08 -13.30 -4.52
N ASN A 269 -6.53 -13.61 -3.30
CA ASN A 269 -6.48 -12.75 -2.12
C ASN A 269 -7.10 -11.35 -2.33
N LEU A 270 -8.27 -11.31 -2.98
CA LEU A 270 -9.02 -10.08 -3.23
C LEU A 270 -10.29 -10.10 -2.39
N ASP A 271 -10.25 -9.41 -1.25
CA ASP A 271 -11.31 -9.46 -0.24
C ASP A 271 -12.60 -8.75 -0.68
N LYS A 272 -12.47 -7.67 -1.47
CA LYS A 272 -13.61 -6.83 -1.87
C LYS A 272 -14.06 -7.15 -3.28
N LEU A 273 -15.38 -7.20 -3.48
CA LEU A 273 -15.99 -7.46 -4.80
C LEU A 273 -15.46 -6.52 -5.89
N ARG A 274 -15.28 -5.22 -5.58
CA ARG A 274 -14.74 -4.25 -6.53
C ARG A 274 -13.31 -4.59 -6.97
N GLU A 275 -12.45 -4.98 -6.03
CA GLU A 275 -11.06 -5.36 -6.34
C GLU A 275 -11.02 -6.65 -7.19
N GLN A 276 -11.98 -7.55 -6.97
CA GLN A 276 -12.16 -8.73 -7.81
C GLN A 276 -12.62 -8.38 -9.22
N GLU A 277 -13.60 -7.47 -9.39
CA GLU A 277 -14.06 -7.00 -10.69
C GLU A 277 -12.97 -6.26 -11.47
N GLU A 278 -12.20 -5.41 -10.81
CA GLU A 278 -11.03 -4.73 -11.39
C GLU A 278 -10.02 -5.76 -11.89
N PHE A 279 -9.68 -6.76 -11.08
CA PHE A 279 -8.75 -7.82 -11.46
C PHE A 279 -9.29 -8.73 -12.57
N ARG A 280 -10.60 -8.98 -12.62
CA ARG A 280 -11.24 -9.70 -13.73
C ARG A 280 -11.16 -8.93 -15.04
N GLY A 281 -11.29 -7.60 -14.98
CA GLY A 281 -11.15 -6.71 -16.12
C GLY A 281 -9.71 -6.57 -16.60
N ASP A 282 -8.74 -6.66 -15.68
CA ASP A 282 -7.32 -6.56 -15.98
C ASP A 282 -6.46 -7.33 -14.97
N THR A 283 -6.00 -8.52 -15.38
CA THR A 283 -5.29 -9.46 -14.50
C THR A 283 -3.81 -9.18 -14.37
N HIS A 284 -3.22 -8.44 -15.32
CA HIS A 284 -1.77 -8.20 -15.41
C HIS A 284 -0.93 -9.49 -15.34
N ALA A 285 -1.53 -10.62 -15.71
CA ALA A 285 -0.89 -11.92 -15.68
C ALA A 285 -1.41 -12.79 -16.83
N ARG A 286 -0.56 -13.69 -17.31
CA ARG A 286 -0.92 -14.66 -18.36
C ARG A 286 -0.51 -16.07 -17.91
N TRP A 287 -1.38 -17.04 -18.17
CA TRP A 287 -1.14 -18.46 -17.93
C TRP A 287 -1.09 -19.18 -19.27
N ALA A 288 0.14 -19.43 -19.73
CA ALA A 288 0.42 -19.90 -21.07
C ALA A 288 1.20 -21.21 -21.07
N MET A 289 0.79 -22.16 -21.90
CA MET A 289 1.58 -23.35 -22.23
C MET A 289 2.80 -22.95 -23.07
N GLN A 290 3.92 -23.62 -22.85
CA GLN A 290 5.13 -23.38 -23.64
C GLN A 290 4.85 -23.49 -25.15
N GLY A 291 5.09 -22.39 -25.88
CA GLY A 291 4.83 -22.27 -27.32
C GLY A 291 3.50 -21.59 -27.68
N SER A 292 2.73 -21.14 -26.70
CA SER A 292 1.51 -20.36 -26.90
C SER A 292 1.80 -18.96 -27.46
N SER A 293 0.83 -18.44 -28.22
CA SER A 293 0.81 -17.06 -28.70
C SER A 293 0.52 -16.03 -27.60
N LEU A 294 0.10 -16.48 -26.40
CA LEU A 294 -0.03 -15.59 -25.23
C LEU A 294 1.34 -15.20 -24.65
N ILE A 295 2.42 -15.89 -25.02
CA ILE A 295 3.77 -15.55 -24.60
C ILE A 295 4.28 -14.39 -25.47
N PRO A 296 4.71 -13.27 -24.88
CA PRO A 296 5.25 -12.15 -25.65
C PRO A 296 6.43 -12.56 -26.56
N GLU A 297 6.56 -11.90 -27.72
CA GLU A 297 7.59 -12.24 -28.69
C GLU A 297 9.01 -12.07 -28.12
N GLY A 298 9.90 -13.01 -28.44
CA GLY A 298 11.30 -12.97 -27.99
C GLY A 298 11.55 -13.52 -26.59
N ILE A 299 10.50 -13.80 -25.81
CA ILE A 299 10.62 -14.33 -24.46
C ILE A 299 10.95 -15.83 -24.47
N LYS A 300 12.01 -16.20 -23.74
CA LYS A 300 12.44 -17.59 -23.53
C LYS A 300 12.44 -17.91 -22.04
N VAL A 301 11.33 -18.44 -21.56
CA VAL A 301 11.22 -18.97 -20.19
C VAL A 301 11.46 -20.46 -20.20
N LYS A 302 12.31 -20.92 -19.27
CA LYS A 302 12.48 -22.34 -18.99
C LYS A 302 11.62 -22.70 -17.77
N PRO A 303 10.65 -23.62 -17.90
CA PRO A 303 9.92 -24.11 -16.75
C PRO A 303 10.84 -24.78 -15.73
N GLU A 304 10.57 -24.55 -14.45
CA GLU A 304 11.24 -25.25 -13.34
C GLU A 304 10.54 -26.57 -13.06
N ASP A 305 11.30 -27.66 -12.95
CA ASP A 305 10.73 -29.00 -12.78
C ASP A 305 9.86 -29.13 -11.51
N GLU A 306 10.21 -28.39 -10.44
CA GLU A 306 9.51 -28.41 -9.15
C GLU A 306 8.23 -27.55 -9.13
N LEU A 307 8.16 -26.52 -9.96
CA LEU A 307 6.97 -25.66 -10.09
C LEU A 307 6.04 -26.16 -11.19
N GLY A 308 6.60 -26.77 -12.23
CA GLY A 308 5.88 -27.08 -13.46
C GLY A 308 5.70 -25.88 -14.40
N PHE A 309 6.14 -24.69 -13.99
CA PHE A 309 6.12 -23.47 -14.78
C PHE A 309 7.41 -22.68 -14.55
N GLY A 310 7.68 -21.77 -15.46
CA GLY A 310 8.66 -20.71 -15.27
C GLY A 310 7.96 -19.36 -15.38
N ILE A 311 8.66 -18.30 -14.99
CA ILE A 311 8.07 -16.96 -14.90
C ILE A 311 8.87 -16.01 -15.77
N HIS A 312 8.16 -15.26 -16.62
CA HIS A 312 8.68 -14.02 -17.18
C HIS A 312 7.99 -12.86 -16.50
N ARG A 313 8.80 -11.89 -16.06
CA ARG A 313 8.34 -10.60 -15.56
C ARG A 313 8.75 -9.57 -16.59
N GLU A 314 7.77 -8.86 -17.09
CA GLU A 314 8.00 -7.64 -17.86
C GLU A 314 7.75 -6.48 -16.91
N ASP A 315 8.81 -5.76 -16.56
CA ASP A 315 8.69 -4.48 -15.88
C ASP A 315 8.26 -3.47 -16.93
N LEU A 316 7.01 -3.04 -16.80
CA LEU A 316 6.40 -2.06 -17.69
C LEU A 316 6.58 -0.63 -17.15
N GLY A 317 7.47 -0.48 -16.16
CA GLY A 317 7.74 0.74 -15.44
C GLY A 317 6.83 0.85 -14.23
N GLY A 318 7.42 1.12 -13.06
CA GLY A 318 6.67 1.72 -11.98
C GLY A 318 5.89 0.85 -11.01
N GLY A 319 6.48 -0.28 -10.67
CA GLY A 319 5.76 -1.30 -9.90
C GLY A 319 4.63 -1.94 -10.69
N TYR A 320 4.52 -1.65 -11.99
CA TYR A 320 3.66 -2.34 -12.92
C TYR A 320 4.43 -3.50 -13.55
N GLN A 321 3.99 -4.72 -13.26
CA GLN A 321 4.63 -5.93 -13.75
C GLN A 321 3.58 -6.81 -14.40
N GLU A 322 3.80 -7.11 -15.68
CA GLU A 322 3.08 -8.20 -16.31
C GLU A 322 3.82 -9.50 -16.03
N ILE A 323 3.09 -10.46 -15.44
CA ILE A 323 3.65 -11.77 -15.09
C ILE A 323 3.14 -12.81 -16.08
N THR A 324 4.03 -13.35 -16.90
CA THR A 324 3.70 -14.48 -17.78
C THR A 324 4.20 -15.78 -17.16
N PHE A 325 3.28 -16.63 -16.74
CA PHE A 325 3.56 -18.01 -16.32
C PHE A 325 3.61 -18.91 -17.54
N VAL A 326 4.76 -19.53 -17.77
CA VAL A 326 5.00 -20.45 -18.90
C VAL A 326 5.10 -21.88 -18.39
N PHE A 327 4.07 -22.68 -18.64
CA PHE A 327 3.94 -24.06 -18.16
C PHE A 327 4.67 -25.06 -19.06
N ASP A 328 5.28 -26.09 -18.45
CA ASP A 328 5.89 -27.17 -19.21
C ASP A 328 4.83 -27.91 -20.03
N LYS A 329 5.03 -27.94 -21.35
CA LYS A 329 4.19 -28.65 -22.32
C LYS A 329 4.06 -30.15 -22.06
N LYS A 330 4.85 -30.75 -21.17
CA LYS A 330 4.74 -32.15 -20.75
C LYS A 330 3.71 -32.38 -19.65
N LEU A 331 3.34 -31.36 -18.89
CA LEU A 331 2.39 -31.50 -17.78
C LEU A 331 0.98 -31.75 -18.29
N ARG A 332 0.29 -32.72 -17.67
CA ARG A 332 -1.09 -33.09 -18.02
C ARG A 332 -1.85 -33.48 -16.76
N GLY A 333 -3.18 -33.41 -16.82
CA GLY A 333 -4.06 -33.83 -15.74
C GLY A 333 -3.74 -33.13 -14.41
N ASP A 334 -3.64 -33.91 -13.34
CA ASP A 334 -3.44 -33.39 -11.98
C ASP A 334 -2.15 -32.61 -11.80
N ALA A 335 -1.06 -33.01 -12.46
CA ALA A 335 0.21 -32.28 -12.37
C ALA A 335 0.11 -30.88 -13.01
N LEU A 336 -0.63 -30.74 -14.11
CA LEU A 336 -0.88 -29.43 -14.72
C LEU A 336 -1.83 -28.60 -13.85
N ARG A 337 -2.86 -29.23 -13.28
CA ARG A 337 -3.82 -28.58 -12.39
C ARG A 337 -3.17 -28.06 -11.11
N GLU A 338 -2.31 -28.86 -10.48
CA GLU A 338 -1.52 -28.49 -9.31
C GLU A 338 -0.63 -27.29 -9.61
N ALA A 339 0.14 -27.35 -10.70
CA ALA A 339 0.98 -26.25 -11.15
C ALA A 339 0.17 -24.97 -11.40
N TYR A 340 -0.99 -25.10 -12.06
CA TYR A 340 -1.88 -23.97 -12.34
C TYR A 340 -2.39 -23.31 -11.04
N LEU A 341 -2.95 -24.09 -10.11
CA LEU A 341 -3.45 -23.55 -8.85
C LEU A 341 -2.32 -22.93 -8.01
N ARG A 342 -1.13 -23.56 -7.98
CA ARG A 342 0.05 -23.01 -7.31
C ARG A 342 0.47 -21.68 -7.92
N SER A 343 0.38 -21.52 -9.24
CA SER A 343 0.77 -20.27 -9.93
C SER A 343 -0.14 -19.09 -9.57
N LEU A 344 -1.44 -19.32 -9.30
CA LEU A 344 -2.36 -18.28 -8.84
C LEU A 344 -1.93 -17.73 -7.48
N ILE A 345 -1.64 -18.64 -6.54
CA ILE A 345 -1.15 -18.29 -5.20
C ILE A 345 0.23 -17.64 -5.31
N TYR A 346 1.12 -18.18 -6.15
CA TYR A 346 2.44 -17.61 -6.39
C TYR A 346 2.31 -16.15 -6.84
N ARG A 347 1.51 -15.86 -7.88
CA ARG A 347 1.25 -14.50 -8.35
C ARG A 347 0.80 -13.59 -7.22
N GLN A 348 -0.14 -14.08 -6.41
CA GLN A 348 -0.68 -13.35 -5.29
C GLN A 348 0.41 -13.01 -4.27
N VAL A 349 1.16 -13.99 -3.77
CA VAL A 349 2.25 -13.73 -2.79
C VAL A 349 3.31 -12.82 -3.36
N PHE A 350 3.70 -13.07 -4.61
CA PHE A 350 4.67 -12.26 -5.32
C PHE A 350 4.24 -10.79 -5.40
N SER A 351 2.95 -10.54 -5.55
CA SER A 351 2.37 -9.21 -5.56
C SER A 351 1.86 -8.73 -4.19
N ASP A 352 1.96 -9.50 -3.10
CA ASP A 352 1.34 -9.17 -1.81
C ASP A 352 2.33 -8.50 -0.86
N PHE A 353 2.20 -7.19 -0.73
CA PHE A 353 3.00 -6.41 0.21
C PHE A 353 2.72 -6.77 1.66
N ALA A 354 1.56 -7.33 2.04
CA ALA A 354 1.30 -7.61 3.45
C ALA A 354 2.19 -8.73 3.99
N THR A 355 2.33 -9.82 3.21
CA THR A 355 3.24 -10.92 3.55
C THR A 355 4.70 -10.45 3.52
N LEU A 356 5.09 -9.71 2.49
CA LEU A 356 6.46 -9.22 2.32
C LEU A 356 6.84 -8.14 3.35
N SER A 357 5.95 -7.19 3.64
CA SER A 357 6.17 -6.14 4.65
C SER A 357 6.31 -6.74 6.05
N ALA A 358 5.47 -7.70 6.41
CA ALA A 358 5.62 -8.41 7.67
C ALA A 358 6.96 -9.15 7.72
N ALA A 359 7.32 -9.92 6.67
CA ALA A 359 8.58 -10.66 6.59
C ALA A 359 9.83 -9.76 6.58
N GLY A 360 9.71 -8.51 6.12
CA GLY A 360 10.79 -7.54 6.06
C GLY A 360 11.46 -7.27 7.42
N GLY A 361 10.73 -7.49 8.52
CA GLY A 361 11.28 -7.41 9.88
C GLY A 361 12.42 -8.39 10.18
N ASP A 362 12.64 -9.40 9.34
CA ASP A 362 13.79 -10.31 9.47
C ASP A 362 15.10 -9.77 8.86
N PHE A 363 15.07 -8.66 8.12
CA PHE A 363 16.24 -8.06 7.49
C PHE A 363 16.68 -6.78 8.21
N GLU A 364 17.98 -6.46 8.18
CA GLU A 364 18.52 -5.25 8.82
C GLU A 364 17.89 -3.94 8.32
N GLY A 365 17.43 -3.93 7.07
CA GLY A 365 16.72 -2.79 6.45
C GLY A 365 15.21 -2.74 6.72
N GLY A 366 14.64 -3.72 7.44
CA GLY A 366 13.21 -3.77 7.74
C GLY A 366 12.30 -4.07 6.53
N GLN A 367 12.88 -4.43 5.38
CA GLN A 367 12.18 -4.77 4.14
C GLN A 367 12.78 -6.02 3.51
N VAL A 368 11.94 -6.82 2.83
CA VAL A 368 12.41 -7.95 2.03
C VAL A 368 13.11 -7.37 0.79
N PRO A 369 14.36 -7.77 0.49
CA PRO A 369 15.01 -7.36 -0.76
C PRO A 369 14.26 -7.94 -1.96
N ASP A 370 14.00 -7.10 -2.99
CA ASP A 370 13.27 -7.49 -4.21
C ASP A 370 13.81 -8.75 -4.90
N GLU A 371 15.13 -8.99 -4.79
CA GLU A 371 15.77 -10.19 -5.33
C GLU A 371 15.24 -11.50 -4.69
N ASN A 372 14.69 -11.42 -3.49
CA ASN A 372 14.17 -12.55 -2.71
C ASN A 372 12.65 -12.76 -2.87
N ASP A 373 11.91 -11.84 -3.50
CA ASP A 373 10.44 -11.94 -3.64
C ASP A 373 10.01 -13.27 -4.27
N ALA A 374 10.77 -13.73 -5.26
CA ALA A 374 10.51 -14.96 -5.98
C ALA A 374 10.68 -16.20 -5.08
N ASP A 375 11.61 -16.15 -4.13
CA ASP A 375 11.87 -17.23 -3.18
C ASP A 375 10.78 -17.31 -2.11
N TYR A 376 10.32 -16.16 -1.61
CA TYR A 376 9.16 -16.09 -0.72
C TYR A 376 7.90 -16.63 -1.41
N ALA A 377 7.60 -16.19 -2.63
CA ALA A 377 6.46 -16.69 -3.40
C ALA A 377 6.58 -18.19 -3.71
N TYR A 378 7.79 -18.69 -4.00
CA TYR A 378 8.05 -20.11 -4.22
C TYR A 378 7.64 -20.95 -3.01
N CYS A 379 8.12 -20.60 -1.82
CA CYS A 379 7.89 -21.37 -0.60
C CYS A 379 6.46 -21.22 -0.08
N ALA A 380 5.95 -19.98 -0.04
CA ALA A 380 4.61 -19.68 0.48
C ALA A 380 3.49 -20.28 -0.39
N SER A 381 3.65 -20.27 -1.72
CA SER A 381 2.65 -20.86 -2.63
C SER A 381 2.48 -22.36 -2.44
N ARG A 382 3.57 -23.09 -2.12
CA ARG A 382 3.50 -24.52 -1.82
C ARG A 382 2.75 -24.78 -0.52
N MET A 383 3.12 -24.07 0.54
CA MET A 383 2.47 -24.16 1.85
C MET A 383 0.97 -23.91 1.77
N ALA A 384 0.57 -22.84 1.08
CA ALA A 384 -0.82 -22.47 0.93
C ALA A 384 -1.61 -23.45 0.06
N LEU A 385 -1.02 -23.99 -1.02
CA LEU A 385 -1.68 -25.02 -1.81
C LEU A 385 -1.87 -26.31 -1.01
N ASP A 386 -0.85 -26.74 -0.25
CA ASP A 386 -0.92 -27.92 0.60
C ASP A 386 -1.99 -27.77 1.69
N GLY A 387 -2.07 -26.60 2.33
CA GLY A 387 -3.16 -26.27 3.26
C GLY A 387 -4.53 -26.35 2.60
N ALA A 388 -4.67 -25.78 1.39
CA ALA A 388 -5.92 -25.81 0.65
C ALA A 388 -6.35 -27.24 0.30
N ILE A 389 -5.41 -28.08 -0.12
CA ILE A 389 -5.66 -29.49 -0.43
C ILE A 389 -6.12 -30.22 0.84
N ASN A 390 -5.39 -30.07 1.95
CA ASN A 390 -5.69 -30.77 3.20
C ASN A 390 -7.13 -30.47 3.68
N ASP A 391 -7.55 -29.21 3.62
CA ASP A 391 -8.83 -28.79 4.21
C ASP A 391 -10.02 -28.77 3.25
N PHE A 392 -9.77 -28.54 1.96
CA PHE A 392 -10.85 -28.26 0.99
C PHE A 392 -10.96 -29.28 -0.14
N ALA A 393 -10.08 -30.29 -0.26
CA ALA A 393 -10.16 -31.28 -1.34
C ALA A 393 -11.50 -32.02 -1.43
N ASP A 394 -12.16 -32.29 -0.30
CA ASP A 394 -13.47 -32.96 -0.27
C ASP A 394 -14.63 -32.05 -0.71
N ALA A 395 -14.50 -30.74 -0.50
CA ALA A 395 -15.55 -29.77 -0.78
C ALA A 395 -15.37 -29.08 -2.15
N GLN A 396 -14.14 -29.07 -2.69
CA GLN A 396 -13.78 -28.32 -3.88
C GLN A 396 -13.28 -29.24 -4.99
N PRO A 397 -14.07 -29.44 -6.08
CA PRO A 397 -13.69 -30.33 -7.17
C PRO A 397 -12.34 -30.01 -7.83
N LEU A 398 -11.92 -28.74 -7.80
CA LEU A 398 -10.62 -28.32 -8.33
C LEU A 398 -9.44 -28.90 -7.55
N LEU A 399 -9.62 -29.17 -6.25
CA LEU A 399 -8.60 -29.71 -5.36
C LEU A 399 -8.70 -31.24 -5.23
N ALA A 400 -9.86 -31.82 -5.55
CA ALA A 400 -10.10 -33.25 -5.45
C ALA A 400 -9.09 -34.06 -6.28
N GLY A 401 -8.42 -35.04 -5.64
CA GLY A 401 -7.43 -35.91 -6.26
C GLY A 401 -5.99 -35.37 -6.26
N LEU A 402 -5.79 -34.10 -5.92
CA LEU A 402 -4.45 -33.55 -5.70
C LEU A 402 -3.86 -34.08 -4.39
N LYS A 403 -2.53 -34.14 -4.30
CA LYS A 403 -1.82 -34.64 -3.12
C LYS A 403 -0.98 -33.52 -2.52
N SER A 404 -1.22 -33.26 -1.23
CA SER A 404 -0.37 -32.38 -0.45
C SER A 404 1.01 -33.00 -0.26
N THR A 405 2.07 -32.18 -0.26
CA THR A 405 3.42 -32.63 0.11
C THR A 405 3.65 -32.67 1.62
N GLU A 406 2.88 -31.90 2.40
CA GLU A 406 2.85 -31.97 3.86
C GLU A 406 1.40 -32.03 4.36
N THR A 407 1.03 -33.17 4.94
CA THR A 407 -0.33 -33.42 5.45
C THR A 407 -0.52 -32.92 6.88
N ASN A 408 0.57 -32.64 7.61
CA ASN A 408 0.51 -32.11 8.96
C ASN A 408 0.43 -30.59 8.92
N GLU A 409 -0.77 -30.06 9.19
CA GLU A 409 -1.05 -28.62 9.20
C GLU A 409 -0.12 -27.82 10.13
N ASP A 410 0.24 -28.38 11.30
CA ASP A 410 1.13 -27.72 12.26
C ASP A 410 2.55 -27.56 11.70
N LYS A 411 2.92 -28.34 10.68
CA LYS A 411 4.25 -28.29 10.05
C LYS A 411 4.32 -27.43 8.80
N LEU A 412 3.19 -27.10 8.18
CA LEU A 412 3.16 -26.34 6.92
C LEU A 412 3.99 -25.05 7.00
N VAL A 413 3.79 -24.25 8.05
CA VAL A 413 4.55 -23.00 8.25
C VAL A 413 6.04 -23.28 8.48
N THR A 414 6.38 -24.31 9.25
CA THR A 414 7.78 -24.63 9.55
C THR A 414 8.53 -25.06 8.29
N VAL A 415 7.95 -25.94 7.46
CA VAL A 415 8.52 -26.37 6.17
C VAL A 415 8.69 -25.17 5.23
N ALA A 416 7.73 -24.26 5.20
CA ALA A 416 7.81 -23.06 4.38
C ALA A 416 8.92 -22.10 4.83
N VAL A 417 9.08 -21.90 6.14
CA VAL A 417 10.18 -21.09 6.70
C VAL A 417 11.54 -21.72 6.41
N GLU A 418 11.67 -23.04 6.55
CA GLU A 418 12.89 -23.77 6.20
C GLU A 418 13.24 -23.61 4.71
N CYS A 419 12.24 -23.74 3.84
CA CYS A 419 12.39 -23.45 2.40
C CYS A 419 12.92 -22.03 2.15
N VAL A 420 12.38 -21.01 2.84
CA VAL A 420 12.85 -19.62 2.70
C VAL A 420 14.31 -19.49 3.16
N LEU A 421 14.66 -20.07 4.30
CA LEU A 421 16.02 -20.04 4.84
C LEU A 421 17.04 -20.78 3.97
N ASP A 422 16.63 -21.82 3.26
CA ASP A 422 17.50 -22.55 2.34
C ASP A 422 17.75 -21.78 1.05
N ARG A 423 16.72 -21.07 0.55
CA ARG A 423 16.82 -20.28 -0.67
C ARG A 423 17.49 -18.93 -0.47
N ILE A 424 17.37 -18.35 0.73
CA ILE A 424 17.98 -17.06 1.11
C ILE A 424 19.13 -17.30 2.09
N PRO A 425 20.38 -17.50 1.61
CA PRO A 425 21.49 -17.92 2.45
C PRO A 425 21.97 -16.82 3.41
N LYS A 426 21.74 -15.54 3.11
CA LYS A 426 22.30 -14.39 3.84
C LYS A 426 21.26 -13.27 3.98
N GLY A 427 21.47 -12.38 4.96
CA GLY A 427 20.66 -11.16 5.16
C GLY A 427 19.39 -11.37 6.00
N ILE A 428 18.82 -12.58 6.00
CA ILE A 428 17.69 -12.94 6.86
C ILE A 428 18.14 -13.33 8.28
N ASN A 429 17.41 -12.87 9.29
CA ASN A 429 17.66 -13.21 10.69
C ASN A 429 17.42 -14.70 10.94
N ARG A 430 18.51 -15.42 11.29
CA ARG A 430 18.46 -16.86 11.59
C ARG A 430 18.22 -17.19 13.07
N GLY A 431 17.84 -16.18 13.86
CA GLY A 431 17.64 -16.33 15.31
C GLY A 431 18.96 -16.54 16.05
N VAL A 432 18.84 -16.89 17.32
CA VAL A 432 19.98 -17.30 18.16
C VAL A 432 19.79 -18.77 18.52
N GLU A 433 20.84 -19.57 18.34
CA GLU A 433 20.79 -21.01 18.65
C GLU A 433 20.41 -21.22 20.13
N GLY A 434 19.33 -21.96 20.37
CA GLY A 434 18.82 -22.25 21.72
C GLY A 434 17.92 -21.17 22.33
N ASP A 435 17.57 -20.11 21.60
CA ASP A 435 16.61 -19.09 22.05
C ASP A 435 15.24 -19.28 21.37
N ASP A 436 14.35 -20.02 22.03
CA ASP A 436 12.97 -20.26 21.56
C ASP A 436 12.14 -18.96 21.45
N ALA A 437 12.55 -17.88 22.13
CA ALA A 437 11.88 -16.59 22.05
C ALA A 437 12.30 -15.78 20.80
N ARG A 438 13.39 -16.19 20.12
CA ARG A 438 13.89 -15.57 18.87
C ARG A 438 14.14 -16.64 17.81
N PRO A 439 13.08 -17.32 17.35
CA PRO A 439 13.21 -18.35 16.34
C PRO A 439 13.74 -17.75 15.01
N PRO A 440 14.36 -18.58 14.16
CA PRO A 440 14.75 -18.16 12.82
C PRO A 440 13.57 -17.58 12.04
N ALA A 441 13.81 -16.45 11.37
CA ALA A 441 12.84 -15.71 10.57
C ALA A 441 11.47 -15.54 11.25
N MET A 442 11.48 -15.04 12.50
CA MET A 442 10.30 -14.88 13.35
C MET A 442 9.18 -14.09 12.64
N HIS A 443 9.54 -13.05 11.89
CA HIS A 443 8.57 -12.23 11.19
C HIS A 443 7.99 -12.93 9.96
N THR A 444 8.84 -13.61 9.18
CA THR A 444 8.43 -14.50 8.09
C THR A 444 7.48 -15.58 8.59
N ARG A 445 7.79 -16.23 9.71
CA ARG A 445 6.92 -17.26 10.33
C ARG A 445 5.54 -16.69 10.65
N THR A 446 5.48 -15.48 11.21
CA THR A 446 4.21 -14.81 11.53
C THR A 446 3.42 -14.48 10.27
N ALA A 447 4.09 -13.96 9.23
CA ALA A 447 3.48 -13.62 7.95
C ALA A 447 2.90 -14.85 7.25
N LEU A 448 3.66 -15.95 7.21
CA LEU A 448 3.22 -17.21 6.62
C LEU A 448 2.07 -17.85 7.41
N PHE A 449 2.07 -17.74 8.74
CA PHE A 449 0.93 -18.20 9.55
C PHE A 449 -0.36 -17.44 9.22
N GLN A 450 -0.28 -16.11 9.12
CA GLN A 450 -1.44 -15.28 8.74
C GLN A 450 -1.94 -15.59 7.33
N MET A 451 -1.02 -15.89 6.40
CA MET A 451 -1.38 -16.32 5.06
C MET A 451 -2.05 -17.69 5.08
N LEU A 452 -1.49 -18.67 5.80
CA LEU A 452 -1.98 -20.04 5.86
C LEU A 452 -3.44 -20.10 6.35
N ALA A 453 -3.81 -19.26 7.31
CA ALA A 453 -5.17 -19.18 7.84
C ALA A 453 -6.26 -18.90 6.78
N ARG A 454 -5.90 -18.45 5.57
CA ARG A 454 -6.82 -18.26 4.43
C ARG A 454 -7.06 -19.54 3.64
N PHE A 455 -6.10 -20.46 3.70
CA PHE A 455 -6.07 -21.71 2.95
C PHE A 455 -6.37 -22.92 3.84
N THR A 456 -6.64 -22.71 5.12
CA THR A 456 -7.03 -23.77 6.05
C THR A 456 -8.38 -23.47 6.70
N LYS A 457 -9.09 -24.52 7.13
CA LYS A 457 -10.24 -24.42 8.03
C LYS A 457 -9.68 -24.21 9.42
N VAL A 458 -9.61 -22.95 9.85
CA VAL A 458 -9.25 -22.66 11.23
C VAL A 458 -10.38 -23.13 12.14
N ASP A 459 -10.28 -24.36 12.65
CA ASP A 459 -11.15 -24.87 13.70
C ASP A 459 -10.67 -24.25 15.02
N VAL A 460 -11.17 -23.04 15.32
CA VAL A 460 -10.83 -22.36 16.57
C VAL A 460 -11.36 -23.20 17.72
N ASN A 461 -10.49 -24.01 18.32
CA ASN A 461 -10.79 -24.73 19.54
C ASN A 461 -10.86 -23.71 20.68
N LEU A 462 -12.03 -23.06 20.80
CA LEU A 462 -12.37 -22.07 21.82
C LEU A 462 -12.12 -22.61 23.24
N ASP A 463 -12.09 -23.93 23.44
CA ASP A 463 -11.81 -24.55 24.74
C ASP A 463 -10.30 -24.64 25.05
N ASN A 464 -9.42 -24.66 24.04
CA ASN A 464 -7.98 -24.48 24.26
C ASN A 464 -7.61 -23.00 24.52
N MET A 465 -8.35 -22.04 23.95
CA MET A 465 -8.19 -20.62 24.29
C MET A 465 -8.71 -20.27 25.70
N LYS A 466 -9.56 -21.12 26.28
CA LYS A 466 -10.02 -21.02 27.69
C LYS A 466 -9.07 -21.68 28.70
N LYS A 467 -8.01 -22.36 28.26
CA LYS A 467 -7.01 -22.91 29.20
C LYS A 467 -6.13 -21.78 29.72
N ASP A 468 -6.66 -21.14 30.76
CA ASP A 468 -6.01 -20.36 31.81
C ASP A 468 -4.57 -19.90 31.52
N VAL A 469 -4.42 -18.64 31.11
CA VAL A 469 -3.28 -17.87 31.59
C VAL A 469 -3.50 -17.71 33.08
N GLU A 470 -2.59 -18.22 33.93
CA GLU A 470 -2.64 -17.96 35.38
C GLU A 470 -2.84 -16.45 35.59
N LYS A 471 -3.97 -16.09 36.20
CA LYS A 471 -4.27 -14.68 36.49
C LYS A 471 -3.15 -14.17 37.40
N SER A 472 -2.52 -13.05 37.02
CA SER A 472 -1.59 -12.40 37.93
C SER A 472 -2.34 -11.95 39.19
N ALA A 473 -1.65 -11.92 40.33
CA ALA A 473 -2.22 -11.48 41.61
C ALA A 473 -2.86 -10.08 41.51
N GLU A 474 -2.36 -9.21 40.64
CA GLU A 474 -2.92 -7.88 40.38
C GLU A 474 -4.33 -7.93 39.76
N VAL A 475 -4.61 -8.91 38.89
CA VAL A 475 -5.92 -9.10 38.28
C VAL A 475 -6.92 -9.65 39.30
N GLU A 476 -6.47 -10.57 40.16
CA GLU A 476 -7.30 -11.11 41.24
C GLU A 476 -7.66 -10.04 42.29
N ASP A 477 -6.69 -9.19 42.66
CA ASP A 477 -6.91 -8.07 43.58
C ASP A 477 -7.83 -6.99 42.97
N ALA A 478 -7.71 -6.71 41.67
CA ALA A 478 -8.59 -5.78 40.97
C ALA A 478 -10.04 -6.30 40.87
N GLU A 479 -10.23 -7.60 40.60
CA GLU A 479 -11.56 -8.22 40.62
C GLU A 479 -12.18 -8.25 42.02
N ALA A 480 -11.37 -8.50 43.05
CA ALA A 480 -11.81 -8.45 44.45
C ALA A 480 -12.22 -7.03 44.85
N PHE A 481 -11.47 -6.02 44.42
CA PHE A 481 -11.80 -4.60 44.62
C PHE A 481 -13.10 -4.23 43.92
N LEU A 482 -13.29 -4.62 42.65
CA LEU A 482 -14.51 -4.33 41.88
C LEU A 482 -15.74 -5.01 42.49
N LYS A 483 -15.63 -6.28 42.92
CA LYS A 483 -16.72 -6.98 43.64
C LYS A 483 -17.05 -6.30 44.96
N ALA A 484 -16.05 -5.82 45.70
CA ALA A 484 -16.27 -5.07 46.94
C ALA A 484 -16.91 -3.69 46.68
N TYR A 485 -16.53 -3.02 45.59
CA TYR A 485 -17.08 -1.73 45.17
C TYR A 485 -18.55 -1.85 44.73
N ASP A 486 -18.90 -2.86 43.95
CA ASP A 486 -20.28 -3.14 43.52
C ASP A 486 -21.19 -3.50 44.71
N LYS A 487 -20.65 -4.25 45.69
CA LYS A 487 -21.37 -4.57 46.92
C LYS A 487 -21.65 -3.33 47.77
N LYS A 488 -20.76 -2.32 47.73
CA LYS A 488 -20.93 -1.02 48.40
C LYS A 488 -21.95 -0.13 47.69
N LYS A 489 -22.05 -0.22 46.35
CA LYS A 489 -23.00 0.57 45.54
C LYS A 489 -24.43 0.03 45.62
N ARG A 490 -24.61 -1.28 45.81
CA ARG A 490 -25.92 -1.93 46.05
C ARG A 490 -26.42 -1.85 47.50
N GLY A 491 -25.62 -1.32 48.42
CA GLY A 491 -25.96 -1.14 49.84
C GLY A 491 -26.26 0.32 50.23
N ARG A 492 -26.52 1.21 49.28
CA ARG A 492 -27.04 2.57 49.51
C ARG A 492 -28.36 2.77 48.80
#